data_AF-S4PWQ3-F1
#
_entry.id   AF-S4PWQ3-F1
#
_cell.length_a   1.000
_cell.length_b   1.000
_cell.length_c   1.000
_cell.angle_alpha   90.00
_cell.angle_beta   90.00
_cell.angle_gamma   90.00
#
_symmetry.space_group_name_H-M   'P 1'
#
loop_
_entity.id
_entity.type
_entity.pdbx_description
1 polymer ?
#
loop_
_entity_poly.entity_id
_entity_poly.type
_entity_poly.pdbx_seq_one_letter_code
_entity_poly.pdbx_strand_id
1 'polypeptide(L)'
;MLSEYRSRLRGNLNTHNIKQYVRAFIHRKDLVLRGCQPDILLITGLLSPYAGVVEKMYKELDKERVTILKVDRAGDVLSEAPAKVAQSLLLFCQGQSQLTSLPPPGVERRMSRAMSMEEYDKPNIRRLSLTPHVSETPLPRKL
;
A
#
# COMPACT_ATOMS: atom_id res chain seq x y z
N MET A 1 -3.54 -1.99 25.65
CA MET A 1 -3.66 -0.93 24.63
C MET A 1 -4.34 0.33 25.14
N LEU A 2 -5.62 0.31 25.56
CA LEU A 2 -6.33 1.52 25.98
C LEU A 2 -5.82 2.14 27.30
N SER A 3 -5.41 1.30 28.26
CA SER A 3 -4.77 1.71 29.51
C SER A 3 -3.42 2.39 29.28
N GLU A 4 -2.63 1.83 28.37
CA GLU A 4 -1.33 2.38 27.96
C GLU A 4 -1.49 3.72 27.23
N TYR A 5 -2.45 3.81 26.31
CA TYR A 5 -2.79 5.07 25.64
C TYR A 5 -3.22 6.16 26.64
N ARG A 6 -4.08 5.81 27.61
CA ARG A 6 -4.48 6.71 28.70
C ARG A 6 -3.30 7.15 29.58
N SER A 7 -2.36 6.24 29.84
CA SER A 7 -1.14 6.54 30.59
C SER A 7 -0.26 7.53 29.84
N ARG A 8 -0.01 7.30 28.54
CA ARG A 8 0.76 8.20 27.66
C ARG A 8 0.14 9.60 27.57
N LEU A 9 -1.20 9.69 27.46
CA LEU A 9 -1.92 10.96 27.45
C LEU A 9 -1.76 11.76 28.74
N ARG A 10 -1.62 11.10 29.90
CA ARG A 10 -1.48 11.74 31.21
C ARG A 10 -0.03 12.07 31.56
N GLY A 11 0.94 11.30 31.08
CA GLY A 11 2.34 11.44 31.46
C GLY A 11 3.18 12.38 30.59
N ASN A 12 2.93 12.41 29.27
CA ASN A 12 3.89 12.99 28.31
C ASN A 12 3.41 14.24 27.59
N LEU A 13 2.18 14.68 27.84
CA LEU A 13 1.55 15.76 27.07
C LEU A 13 0.97 16.83 27.99
N ASN A 14 1.18 18.09 27.61
CA ASN A 14 0.61 19.23 28.32
C ASN A 14 -0.93 19.20 28.22
N THR A 15 -1.61 19.08 29.36
CA THR A 15 -3.07 18.93 29.41
C THR A 15 -3.83 20.16 28.90
N HIS A 16 -3.26 21.36 29.02
CA HIS A 16 -3.84 22.58 28.47
C HIS A 16 -3.81 22.55 26.92
N ASN A 17 -2.67 22.17 26.35
CA ASN A 17 -2.52 22.08 24.89
C ASN A 17 -3.37 20.96 24.29
N ILE A 18 -3.52 19.82 24.98
CA ILE A 18 -4.43 18.75 24.55
C ILE A 18 -5.87 19.26 24.47
N LYS A 19 -6.34 20.02 25.47
CA LYS A 19 -7.69 20.59 25.45
C LYS A 19 -7.88 21.52 24.25
N GLN A 20 -6.90 22.38 23.96
CA GLN A 20 -6.95 23.24 22.78
C GLN A 20 -6.95 22.45 21.47
N TYR A 21 -6.11 21.42 21.36
CA TYR A 21 -6.04 20.53 20.19
C TYR A 21 -7.37 19.83 19.93
N VAL A 22 -7.99 19.24 20.98
CA VAL A 22 -9.29 18.58 20.87
C VAL A 22 -10.37 19.59 20.45
N ARG A 23 -10.37 20.79 21.02
CA ARG A 23 -11.31 21.85 20.64
C ARG A 23 -11.14 22.24 19.15
N ALA A 24 -9.91 22.44 18.69
CA ALA A 24 -9.63 22.74 17.30
C ALA A 24 -10.07 21.61 16.35
N PHE A 25 -9.83 20.35 16.74
CA PHE A 25 -10.26 19.20 15.96
C PHE A 25 -11.77 19.09 15.85
N ILE A 26 -12.52 19.31 16.94
CA ILE A 26 -14.00 19.25 16.93
C ILE A 26 -14.60 20.34 16.05
N HIS A 27 -14.03 21.54 16.06
CA HIS A 27 -14.53 22.69 15.28
C HIS A 27 -13.88 22.82 13.90
N ARG A 28 -13.15 21.81 13.43
CA ARG A 28 -12.49 21.86 12.12
C ARG A 28 -13.54 21.97 11.00
N LYS A 29 -13.19 22.71 9.94
CA LYS A 29 -13.96 22.76 8.71
C LYS A 29 -13.69 21.51 7.86
N ASP A 30 -14.56 21.24 6.90
CA ASP A 30 -14.38 20.15 5.96
C ASP A 30 -13.12 20.33 5.11
N LEU A 31 -12.39 19.22 4.94
CA LEU A 31 -11.16 19.19 4.15
C LEU A 31 -11.53 18.98 2.67
N VAL A 32 -11.37 20.00 1.86
CA VAL A 32 -11.61 19.92 0.42
C VAL A 32 -10.36 19.35 -0.26
N LEU A 33 -10.41 18.07 -0.63
CA LEU A 33 -9.34 17.40 -1.39
C LEU A 33 -9.62 17.31 -2.90
N ARG A 34 -10.74 17.90 -3.36
CA ARG A 34 -11.07 17.93 -4.79
C ARG A 34 -10.07 18.83 -5.52
N GLY A 35 -9.47 18.32 -6.61
CA GLY A 35 -8.46 19.03 -7.38
C GLY A 35 -7.06 19.00 -6.75
N CYS A 36 -6.83 18.16 -5.74
CA CYS A 36 -5.50 17.94 -5.19
C CYS A 36 -4.58 17.38 -6.29
N GLN A 37 -3.43 18.04 -6.50
CA GLN A 37 -2.43 17.64 -7.49
C GLN A 37 -1.47 16.52 -7.08
N PRO A 38 -1.28 16.17 -5.79
CA PRO A 38 -0.53 14.98 -5.41
C PRO A 38 -1.40 13.70 -5.49
N ASP A 39 -0.76 12.56 -5.69
CA ASP A 39 -1.44 11.27 -5.50
C ASP A 39 -1.63 11.01 -4.01
N ILE A 40 -2.70 10.31 -3.67
CA ILE A 40 -3.18 10.15 -2.30
C ILE A 40 -3.26 8.68 -1.95
N LEU A 41 -2.64 8.29 -0.83
CA LEU A 41 -2.82 6.98 -0.21
C LEU A 41 -3.68 7.11 1.05
N LEU A 42 -4.89 6.59 1.00
CA LEU A 42 -5.79 6.51 2.14
C LEU A 42 -5.61 5.17 2.87
N ILE A 43 -5.47 5.18 4.18
CA ILE A 43 -5.26 3.98 4.99
C ILE A 43 -6.30 3.92 6.10
N THR A 44 -7.03 2.81 6.19
CA THR A 44 -7.99 2.59 7.29
C THR A 44 -8.10 1.13 7.67
N GLY A 45 -8.35 0.87 8.95
CA GLY A 45 -8.73 -0.45 9.44
C GLY A 45 -10.23 -0.65 9.32
N LEU A 46 -10.70 -1.88 9.08
CA LEU A 46 -12.13 -2.19 9.01
C LEU A 46 -12.87 -2.04 10.34
N LEU A 47 -12.17 -2.20 11.47
CA LEU A 47 -12.73 -2.02 12.82
C LEU A 47 -12.53 -0.58 13.32
N SER A 48 -11.98 0.31 12.49
CA SER A 48 -11.78 1.72 12.85
C SER A 48 -13.13 2.46 12.90
N PRO A 49 -13.38 3.31 13.90
CA PRO A 49 -14.57 4.16 13.92
C PRO A 49 -14.62 5.15 12.75
N TYR A 50 -13.49 5.38 12.06
CA TYR A 50 -13.39 6.29 10.93
C TYR A 50 -13.48 5.60 9.56
N ALA A 51 -13.63 4.28 9.50
CA ALA A 51 -13.64 3.52 8.24
C ALA A 51 -14.67 4.08 7.23
N GLY A 52 -15.90 4.32 7.68
CA GLY A 52 -16.95 4.90 6.83
C GLY A 52 -16.65 6.33 6.36
N VAL A 53 -15.92 7.12 7.14
CA VAL A 53 -15.51 8.49 6.75
C VAL A 53 -14.45 8.42 5.66
N VAL A 54 -13.46 7.54 5.80
CA VAL A 54 -12.41 7.34 4.80
C VAL A 54 -12.98 6.80 3.48
N GLU A 55 -13.97 5.90 3.55
CA GLU A 55 -14.66 5.41 2.35
C GLU A 55 -15.46 6.50 1.62
N LYS A 56 -16.13 7.38 2.36
CA LYS A 56 -16.81 8.55 1.76
C LYS A 56 -15.80 9.49 1.10
N MET A 57 -14.70 9.80 1.79
CA MET A 57 -13.63 10.62 1.24
C MET A 57 -13.02 10.00 -0.03
N TYR A 58 -12.81 8.68 -0.05
CA TYR A 58 -12.37 7.97 -1.26
C TYR A 58 -13.36 8.18 -2.41
N LYS A 59 -14.67 8.05 -2.17
CA LYS A 59 -15.72 8.22 -3.20
C LYS A 59 -15.74 9.61 -3.83
N GLU A 60 -15.40 10.65 -3.08
CA GLU A 60 -15.38 12.03 -3.56
C GLU A 60 -14.10 12.42 -4.31
N LEU A 61 -13.05 11.59 -4.20
CA LEU A 61 -11.75 11.78 -4.83
C LEU A 61 -11.65 11.14 -6.21
N ASP A 62 -10.73 11.68 -7.02
CA ASP A 62 -10.37 11.18 -8.35
C ASP A 62 -9.68 9.82 -8.28
N LYS A 63 -10.25 8.82 -8.95
CA LYS A 63 -9.84 7.41 -8.90
C LYS A 63 -8.51 7.13 -9.57
N GLU A 64 -8.08 7.99 -10.47
CA GLU A 64 -6.75 7.86 -11.10
C GLU A 64 -5.63 8.21 -10.13
N ARG A 65 -5.96 8.96 -9.07
CA ARG A 65 -4.99 9.60 -8.17
C ARG A 65 -5.04 9.10 -6.74
N VAL A 66 -6.13 8.45 -6.35
CA VAL A 66 -6.35 7.99 -4.99
C VAL A 66 -6.29 6.47 -4.91
N THR A 67 -5.43 5.96 -4.04
CA THR A 67 -5.37 4.56 -3.65
C THR A 67 -5.89 4.41 -2.22
N ILE A 68 -6.62 3.33 -1.93
CA ILE A 68 -7.11 3.03 -0.58
C ILE A 68 -6.63 1.66 -0.11
N LEU A 69 -5.99 1.63 1.07
CA LEU A 69 -5.62 0.42 1.79
C LEU A 69 -6.62 0.20 2.94
N LYS A 70 -7.41 -0.87 2.83
CA LYS A 70 -8.31 -1.33 3.89
C LYS A 70 -7.72 -2.57 4.56
N VAL A 71 -7.52 -2.51 5.87
CA VAL A 71 -6.93 -3.63 6.63
C VAL A 71 -7.98 -4.33 7.47
N ASP A 72 -8.19 -5.61 7.18
CA ASP A 72 -9.11 -6.46 7.93
C ASP A 72 -8.66 -6.67 9.38
N ARG A 73 -9.66 -6.77 10.28
CA ARG A 73 -9.47 -7.02 11.72
C ARG A 73 -8.55 -6.00 12.41
N ALA A 74 -8.40 -4.79 11.85
CA ALA A 74 -7.60 -3.73 12.44
C ALA A 74 -8.47 -2.54 12.86
N GLY A 75 -8.27 -2.04 14.09
CA GLY A 75 -8.81 -0.77 14.56
C GLY A 75 -7.83 0.38 14.32
N ASP A 76 -6.63 0.25 14.88
CA ASP A 76 -5.47 1.09 14.61
C ASP A 76 -4.45 0.33 13.75
N VAL A 77 -4.41 0.66 12.46
CA VAL A 77 -3.58 -0.04 11.48
C VAL A 77 -2.10 0.08 11.76
N LEU A 78 -1.64 1.22 12.29
CA LEU A 78 -0.21 1.44 12.54
C LEU A 78 0.30 0.58 13.69
N SER A 79 -0.54 0.37 14.71
CA SER A 79 -0.21 -0.48 15.84
C SER A 79 -0.41 -1.97 15.54
N GLU A 80 -1.48 -2.33 14.82
CA GLU A 80 -1.90 -3.73 14.64
C GLU A 80 -1.34 -4.38 13.37
N ALA A 81 -1.10 -3.60 12.31
CA ALA A 81 -0.62 -4.12 11.03
C ALA A 81 0.46 -3.22 10.37
N PRO A 82 1.54 -2.86 11.09
CA PRO A 82 2.58 -1.96 10.56
C PRO A 82 3.26 -2.52 9.31
N ALA A 83 3.42 -3.84 9.22
CA ALA A 83 4.01 -4.48 8.04
C ALA A 83 3.19 -4.22 6.76
N LYS A 84 1.86 -4.30 6.82
CA LYS A 84 0.98 -4.03 5.66
C LYS A 84 1.05 -2.56 5.25
N VAL A 85 1.15 -1.64 6.21
CA VAL A 85 1.31 -0.21 5.95
C VAL A 85 2.65 0.05 5.26
N ALA A 86 3.75 -0.50 5.77
CA ALA A 86 5.07 -0.33 5.18
C ALA A 86 5.14 -0.87 3.75
N GLN A 87 4.55 -2.04 3.50
CA GLN A 87 4.47 -2.63 2.16
C GLN A 87 3.66 -1.75 1.21
N SER A 88 2.49 -1.29 1.63
CA SER A 88 1.64 -0.41 0.81
C SER A 88 2.29 0.94 0.54
N LEU A 89 3.00 1.51 1.52
CA LEU A 89 3.71 2.77 1.36
C LEU A 89 4.85 2.62 0.34
N LEU A 90 5.61 1.53 0.41
CA LEU A 90 6.67 1.25 -0.56
C LEU A 90 6.11 1.13 -1.98
N LEU A 91 5.04 0.37 -2.17
CA LEU A 91 4.38 0.21 -3.47
C LEU A 91 3.83 1.53 -4.00
N PHE A 92 3.26 2.37 -3.12
CA PHE A 92 2.77 3.69 -3.47
C PHE A 92 3.91 4.60 -3.96
N CYS A 93 5.03 4.67 -3.23
CA CYS A 93 6.21 5.41 -3.65
C CYS A 93 6.77 4.90 -4.99
N GLN A 94 6.81 3.58 -5.19
CA GLN A 94 7.24 2.97 -6.46
C GLN A 94 6.32 3.35 -7.62
N GLY A 95 5.00 3.43 -7.40
CA GLY A 95 4.05 3.96 -8.37
C GLY A 95 4.33 5.41 -8.78
N GLN A 96 4.94 6.20 -7.89
CA GLN A 96 5.37 7.58 -8.15
C GLN A 96 6.80 7.67 -8.72
N SER A 97 7.38 6.55 -9.18
CA SER A 97 8.77 6.46 -9.63
C SER A 97 9.82 6.78 -8.54
N GLN A 98 9.43 6.73 -7.27
CA GLN A 98 10.32 6.86 -6.12
C GLN A 98 10.72 5.47 -5.60
N LEU A 99 11.88 5.35 -4.95
CA LEU A 99 12.30 4.10 -4.28
C LEU A 99 12.32 2.85 -5.19
N THR A 100 12.48 3.02 -6.51
CA THR A 100 12.53 1.91 -7.49
C THR A 100 13.76 1.01 -7.33
N SER A 101 14.77 1.50 -6.62
CA SER A 101 15.97 0.75 -6.22
C SER A 101 15.71 -0.25 -5.09
N LEU A 102 14.55 -0.21 -4.42
CA LEU A 102 14.14 -1.20 -3.42
C LEU A 102 13.36 -2.35 -4.07
N PRO A 103 13.55 -3.60 -3.66
CA PRO A 103 12.75 -4.70 -4.16
C PRO A 103 11.29 -4.55 -3.71
N PRO A 104 10.31 -4.87 -4.57
CA PRO A 104 8.92 -4.96 -4.14
C PRO A 104 8.77 -5.97 -2.99
N PRO A 105 7.86 -5.74 -2.04
CA PRO A 105 7.61 -6.69 -0.96
C PRO A 105 7.30 -8.09 -1.47
N GLY A 106 7.95 -9.11 -0.91
CA GLY A 106 7.76 -10.52 -1.30
C GLY A 106 8.53 -10.94 -2.56
N VAL A 107 9.28 -10.03 -3.19
CA VAL A 107 10.19 -10.37 -4.30
C VAL A 107 11.62 -10.36 -3.79
N GLU A 108 12.16 -11.55 -3.49
CA GLU A 108 13.60 -11.69 -3.31
C GLU A 108 14.27 -11.44 -4.67
N ARG A 109 15.08 -10.38 -4.76
CA ARG A 109 16.01 -10.27 -5.88
C ARG A 109 16.95 -11.47 -5.79
N ARG A 110 16.77 -12.43 -6.71
CA ARG A 110 17.93 -13.20 -7.17
C ARG A 110 18.90 -12.18 -7.73
N MET A 111 19.88 -11.81 -6.91
CA MET A 111 21.00 -11.01 -7.32
C MET A 111 21.79 -11.84 -8.33
N SER A 112 21.44 -11.73 -9.61
CA SER A 112 22.24 -12.25 -10.73
C SER A 112 23.56 -11.48 -10.91
N ARG A 113 23.93 -10.61 -9.95
CA ARG A 113 25.24 -9.95 -9.91
C ARG A 113 26.40 -10.88 -9.54
N ALA A 114 26.14 -12.16 -9.31
CA ALA A 114 27.18 -13.18 -9.19
C ALA A 114 27.50 -13.88 -10.52
N MET A 115 26.86 -13.49 -11.64
CA MET A 115 27.16 -14.12 -12.94
C MET A 115 28.36 -13.45 -13.59
N SER A 116 29.33 -14.25 -14.03
CA SER A 116 30.54 -13.76 -14.70
C SER A 116 30.18 -13.15 -16.07
N MET A 117 31.09 -12.35 -16.63
CA MET A 117 30.92 -11.81 -17.99
C MET A 117 30.76 -12.94 -19.02
N GLU A 118 31.39 -14.11 -18.80
CA GLU A 118 31.19 -15.30 -19.64
C GLU A 118 29.82 -15.98 -19.46
N GLU A 119 29.13 -15.77 -18.34
CA GLU A 119 27.77 -16.28 -18.14
C GLU A 119 26.71 -15.40 -18.81
N TYR A 120 27.00 -14.13 -19.06
CA TYR A 120 26.15 -13.25 -19.87
C TYR A 120 26.19 -13.59 -21.36
N ASP A 121 27.35 -14.03 -21.86
CA ASP A 121 27.54 -14.39 -23.26
C ASP A 121 26.92 -15.75 -23.63
N LYS A 122 26.49 -16.55 -22.65
CA LYS A 122 25.81 -17.83 -22.90
C LYS A 122 24.34 -17.57 -23.28
N PRO A 123 23.92 -17.85 -24.53
CA PRO A 123 22.55 -17.63 -24.95
C PRO A 123 21.58 -18.51 -24.13
N ASN A 124 20.67 -17.87 -23.40
CA ASN A 124 19.66 -18.57 -22.62
C ASN A 124 18.51 -19.02 -23.53
N ILE A 125 18.63 -20.24 -24.07
CA ILE A 125 17.69 -20.85 -25.03
C ILE A 125 16.26 -20.95 -24.45
N ARG A 126 16.09 -20.95 -23.12
CA ARG A 126 14.78 -20.98 -22.45
C ARG A 126 14.09 -19.62 -22.37
N ARG A 127 14.81 -18.51 -22.62
CA ARG A 127 14.26 -17.15 -22.58
C ARG A 127 13.70 -16.70 -23.94
N LEU A 128 13.99 -17.45 -25.01
CA LEU A 128 13.56 -17.21 -26.39
C LEU A 128 12.58 -18.29 -26.89
N SER A 129 11.75 -18.87 -26.02
CA SER A 129 10.63 -19.70 -26.48
C SER A 129 9.54 -18.84 -27.14
N LEU A 130 9.81 -18.40 -28.36
CA LEU A 130 8.78 -18.12 -29.35
C LEU A 130 8.23 -19.49 -29.79
N THR A 131 7.37 -20.09 -28.98
CA THR A 131 6.53 -21.18 -29.48
C THR A 131 5.50 -20.55 -30.41
N PRO A 132 5.48 -20.86 -31.72
CA PRO A 132 4.37 -20.47 -32.57
C PRO A 132 3.11 -21.14 -32.04
N HIS A 133 2.03 -20.37 -31.95
CA HIS A 133 0.69 -20.84 -31.58
C HIS A 133 0.23 -21.87 -32.61
N VAL A 134 0.43 -23.16 -32.33
CA VAL A 134 -0.18 -24.25 -33.12
C VAL A 134 -1.66 -24.25 -32.78
N SER A 135 -2.47 -23.84 -33.76
CA SER A 135 -3.94 -23.90 -33.72
C SER A 135 -4.42 -25.29 -33.31
N GLU A 136 -5.24 -25.36 -32.26
CA GLU A 136 -5.95 -26.57 -31.86
C GLU A 136 -6.83 -27.08 -33.01
N THR A 137 -6.50 -28.26 -33.54
CA THR A 137 -7.45 -29.11 -34.25
C THR A 137 -7.82 -30.27 -33.32
N PRO A 138 -9.12 -30.56 -33.09
CA PRO A 138 -9.52 -31.61 -32.16
C PRO A 138 -9.31 -32.99 -32.80
N LEU A 139 -8.59 -33.88 -32.10
CA LEU A 139 -8.38 -35.28 -32.48
C LEU A 139 -9.69 -36.09 -32.34
N PRO A 140 -9.96 -37.06 -33.23
CA PRO A 140 -11.18 -37.86 -33.20
C PRO A 140 -11.14 -38.89 -32.08
N ARG A 141 -12.27 -39.03 -31.37
CA ARG A 141 -12.53 -40.12 -30.42
C ARG A 141 -12.41 -41.46 -31.12
N LYS A 142 -11.56 -42.34 -30.62
CA LYS A 142 -11.63 -43.78 -30.94
C LYS A 142 -12.48 -44.48 -29.88
N LEU A 143 -13.36 -45.34 -30.40
CA LEU A 143 -14.28 -46.26 -29.74
C LEU A 143 -13.56 -47.18 -28.74
#